data_AF-A0A7X6YXJ2-F1
#
_entry.id   AF-A0A7X6YXJ2-F1
#
_cell.length_a   1.000
_cell.length_b   1.000
_cell.length_c   1.000
_cell.angle_alpha   90.00
_cell.angle_beta   90.00
_cell.angle_gamma   90.00
#
_symmetry.space_group_name_H-M   'P 1'
#
loop_
_entity.id
_entity.type
_entity.pdbx_description
1 polymer ?
#
loop_
_entity_poly.entity_id
_entity_poly.type
_entity_poly.pdbx_seq_one_letter_code
_entity_poly.pdbx_strand_id
1 'polypeptide(L)'
;KYFLLKRRTWNDPNFNYTFDGIVYAVFVSLGFALAENIMYVMMYGLQVALLRAVTAVPGHACFGIFMGTWYGTAKKYEMQGNRPAAKASRILAFLIPVLLHGTYNFIASINNDSYGWIFVAFILAMFFAAISLVNHMSRIDRPL
;
A
#
# COMPACT_ATOMS: atom_id res chain seq x y z
N LYS A 1 -6.37 1.61 -7.29
CA LYS A 1 -6.29 1.65 -5.80
C LYS A 1 -6.58 3.05 -5.24
N TYR A 2 -5.65 4.01 -5.37
CA TYR A 2 -5.77 5.37 -4.76
C TYR A 2 -7.06 6.14 -5.12
N PHE A 3 -7.49 6.12 -6.39
CA PHE A 3 -8.72 6.81 -6.81
C PHE A 3 -9.97 6.29 -6.08
N LEU A 4 -10.13 4.96 -5.98
CA LEU A 4 -11.28 4.35 -5.29
C LEU A 4 -11.25 4.61 -3.78
N LEU A 5 -10.06 4.54 -3.17
CA LEU A 5 -9.85 4.93 -1.79
C LEU A 5 -10.34 6.36 -1.57
N LYS A 6 -9.78 7.34 -2.29
CA LYS A 6 -10.16 8.75 -2.14
C LYS A 6 -11.66 8.96 -2.36
N ARG A 7 -12.23 8.37 -3.42
CA ARG A 7 -13.65 8.53 -3.73
C ARG A 7 -14.55 8.01 -2.60
N ARG A 8 -14.20 6.88 -1.98
CA ARG A 8 -15.06 6.25 -0.97
C ARG A 8 -14.88 6.84 0.43
N THR A 9 -13.66 7.21 0.83
CA THR A 9 -13.35 7.49 2.23
C THR A 9 -13.01 8.93 2.53
N TRP A 10 -12.65 9.77 1.55
CA TRP A 10 -12.13 11.12 1.83
C TRP A 10 -13.12 12.04 2.57
N ASN A 11 -14.42 11.86 2.31
CA ASN A 11 -15.51 12.62 2.95
C ASN A 11 -16.35 11.74 3.88
N ASP A 12 -15.88 10.54 4.23
CA ASP A 12 -16.59 9.67 5.16
C ASP A 12 -16.43 10.22 6.59
N PRO A 13 -17.52 10.37 7.37
CA PRO A 13 -17.45 10.89 8.74
C PRO A 13 -16.65 9.96 9.67
N ASN A 14 -16.49 8.68 9.33
CA ASN A 14 -15.66 7.73 10.07
C ASN A 14 -14.18 7.84 9.70
N PHE A 15 -13.78 8.76 8.81
CA PHE A 15 -12.37 9.10 8.62
C PHE A 15 -12.02 10.27 9.53
N ASN A 16 -11.85 9.97 10.82
CA ASN A 16 -11.69 10.94 11.89
C ASN A 16 -10.36 10.80 12.65
N TYR A 17 -9.57 9.77 12.37
CA TYR A 17 -8.21 9.59 12.88
C TYR A 17 -7.18 9.47 11.75
N THR A 18 -5.93 9.84 12.04
CA THR A 18 -4.84 9.71 11.07
C THR A 18 -4.58 8.27 10.65
N PHE A 19 -4.72 7.32 11.57
CA PHE A 19 -4.47 5.91 11.33
C PHE A 19 -5.54 5.26 10.44
N ASP A 20 -6.76 5.80 10.39
CA ASP A 20 -7.83 5.33 9.49
C ASP A 20 -7.38 5.34 8.02
N GLY A 21 -6.50 6.27 7.65
CA GLY A 21 -5.91 6.30 6.31
C GLY A 21 -5.20 4.99 5.95
N ILE A 22 -4.47 4.39 6.90
CA ILE A 22 -3.82 3.07 6.76
C ILE A 22 -4.86 1.98 6.65
N VAL A 23 -5.84 1.95 7.56
CA VAL A 23 -6.89 0.94 7.60
C VAL A 23 -7.63 0.89 6.25
N TYR A 24 -8.17 2.03 5.81
CA TYR A 24 -8.90 2.11 4.55
C TYR A 24 -8.04 1.76 3.33
N ALA A 25 -6.79 2.24 3.28
CA ALA A 25 -5.90 1.94 2.16
C ALA A 25 -5.52 0.46 2.07
N VAL A 26 -5.32 -0.22 3.21
CA VAL A 26 -5.04 -1.66 3.27
C VAL A 26 -6.26 -2.46 2.79
N PHE A 27 -7.47 -2.17 3.28
CA PHE A 27 -8.68 -2.85 2.82
C PHE A 27 -8.90 -2.71 1.31
N VAL A 28 -8.77 -1.50 0.78
CA VAL A 28 -8.84 -1.28 -0.67
C VAL A 28 -7.75 -2.06 -1.39
N SER A 29 -6.51 -2.03 -0.90
CA SER A 29 -5.39 -2.72 -1.57
C SER A 29 -5.54 -4.25 -1.56
N LEU A 30 -6.07 -4.82 -0.48
CA LEU A 30 -6.38 -6.25 -0.39
C LEU A 30 -7.55 -6.65 -1.31
N GLY A 31 -8.58 -5.81 -1.44
CA GLY A 31 -9.66 -6.04 -2.41
C GLY A 31 -9.14 -6.12 -3.85
N PHE A 32 -8.19 -5.25 -4.22
CA PHE A 32 -7.50 -5.36 -5.51
C PHE A 32 -6.60 -6.61 -5.59
N ALA A 33 -5.90 -6.97 -4.51
CA ALA A 33 -5.08 -8.18 -4.48
C ALA A 33 -5.90 -9.44 -4.73
N LEU A 34 -7.10 -9.52 -4.16
CA LEU A 34 -8.05 -10.60 -4.39
C LEU A 34 -8.47 -10.67 -5.86
N ALA A 35 -8.91 -9.55 -6.43
CA ALA A 35 -9.31 -9.49 -7.84
C ALA A 35 -8.16 -9.89 -8.78
N GLU A 36 -6.95 -9.37 -8.54
CA GLU A 36 -5.76 -9.74 -9.31
C GLU A 36 -5.43 -11.23 -9.19
N ASN A 37 -5.47 -11.80 -7.98
CA ASN A 37 -5.23 -13.24 -7.80
C ASN A 37 -6.26 -14.10 -8.53
N ILE A 38 -7.55 -13.74 -8.50
CA ILE A 38 -8.59 -14.47 -9.24
C ILE A 38 -8.30 -14.43 -10.75
N MET A 39 -7.97 -13.26 -11.30
CA MET A 39 -7.61 -13.12 -12.72
C MET A 39 -6.39 -13.98 -13.09
N TYR A 40 -5.34 -13.95 -12.27
CA TYR A 40 -4.14 -14.78 -12.51
C TYR A 40 -4.45 -16.28 -12.46
N VAL A 41 -5.29 -16.73 -11.54
CA VAL A 41 -5.70 -18.14 -11.46
C VAL A 41 -6.52 -18.55 -12.67
N MET A 42 -7.42 -17.69 -13.15
CA MET A 42 -8.17 -17.95 -14.39
C MET A 42 -7.25 -18.05 -15.61
N MET A 43 -6.12 -17.33 -15.64
CA MET A 43 -5.18 -17.33 -16.77
C MET A 43 -4.13 -18.46 -16.71
N TYR A 44 -3.58 -18.77 -15.53
CA TYR A 44 -2.41 -19.64 -15.38
C TYR A 44 -2.68 -20.91 -14.55
N GLY A 45 -3.93 -21.09 -14.10
CA GLY A 45 -4.36 -22.23 -13.29
C GLY A 45 -4.13 -22.07 -11.78
N LEU A 46 -4.71 -22.99 -11.01
CA LEU A 46 -4.69 -23.00 -9.53
C LEU A 46 -3.29 -23.10 -8.93
N GLN A 47 -2.33 -23.69 -9.65
CA GLN A 47 -0.93 -23.83 -9.22
C GLN A 47 -0.25 -22.49 -8.89
N VAL A 48 -0.64 -21.42 -9.57
CA VAL A 48 -0.08 -20.07 -9.34
C VAL A 48 -0.75 -19.38 -8.14
N ALA A 49 -1.93 -19.85 -7.73
CA ALA A 49 -2.71 -19.25 -6.63
C ALA A 49 -1.94 -19.27 -5.31
N LEU A 50 -1.35 -20.42 -4.97
CA LEU A 50 -0.69 -20.63 -3.67
C LEU A 50 0.56 -19.74 -3.54
N LEU A 51 1.40 -19.73 -4.58
CA LEU A 51 2.61 -18.90 -4.58
C LEU A 51 2.26 -17.42 -4.47
N ARG A 52 1.23 -16.95 -5.17
CA ARG A 52 0.76 -15.56 -5.11
C ARG A 52 0.08 -15.20 -3.80
N ALA A 53 -0.61 -16.15 -3.16
CA ALA A 53 -1.23 -15.95 -1.86
C ALA A 53 -0.18 -15.61 -0.79
N VAL A 54 0.99 -16.25 -0.85
CA VAL A 54 2.07 -16.03 0.13
C VAL A 54 2.96 -14.84 -0.22
N THR A 55 3.13 -14.53 -1.51
CA THR A 55 4.07 -13.48 -1.96
C THR A 55 3.38 -12.17 -2.32
N ALA A 56 2.39 -12.20 -3.22
CA ALA A 56 1.75 -11.00 -3.76
C ALA A 56 0.78 -10.36 -2.76
N VAL A 57 -0.04 -11.14 -2.06
CA VAL A 57 -1.06 -10.60 -1.15
C VAL A 57 -0.47 -9.77 -0.01
N PRO A 58 0.58 -10.22 0.72
CA PRO A 58 1.16 -9.39 1.77
C PRO A 58 1.95 -8.19 1.20
N GLY A 59 2.49 -8.29 -0.02
CA GLY A 59 3.04 -7.15 -0.74
C GLY A 59 1.99 -6.06 -0.99
N HIS A 60 0.78 -6.44 -1.40
CA HIS A 60 -0.34 -5.50 -1.56
C HIS A 60 -0.76 -4.84 -0.26
N ALA A 61 -0.72 -5.57 0.86
CA ALA A 61 -0.94 -4.99 2.18
C ALA A 61 0.13 -3.93 2.50
N CYS A 62 1.41 -4.23 2.24
CA CYS A 62 2.50 -3.26 2.43
C CYS A 62 2.31 -2.01 1.58
N PHE A 63 1.98 -2.15 0.29
CA PHE A 63 1.68 -0.98 -0.57
C PHE A 63 0.49 -0.17 -0.04
N GLY A 64 -0.53 -0.84 0.50
CA GLY A 64 -1.65 -0.21 1.19
C GLY A 64 -1.23 0.59 2.42
N ILE A 65 -0.32 0.06 3.23
CA ILE A 65 0.26 0.74 4.40
C ILE A 65 0.97 2.04 3.97
N PHE A 66 1.88 1.97 2.99
CA PHE A 66 2.59 3.16 2.51
C PHE A 66 1.63 4.21 1.92
N MET A 67 0.65 3.77 1.13
CA MET A 67 -0.40 4.64 0.58
C MET A 67 -1.17 5.33 1.70
N GLY A 68 -1.63 4.54 2.66
CA GLY A 68 -2.49 4.97 3.75
C GLY A 68 -1.83 5.93 4.72
N THR A 69 -0.54 5.75 5.02
CA THR A 69 0.22 6.67 5.88
C THR A 69 0.23 8.10 5.33
N TRP A 70 0.56 8.25 4.04
CA TRP A 70 0.58 9.56 3.40
C TRP A 70 -0.83 10.08 3.12
N TYR A 71 -1.80 9.20 2.91
CA TYR A 71 -3.20 9.57 2.73
C TYR A 71 -3.84 10.12 4.02
N GLY A 72 -3.60 9.47 5.18
CA GLY A 72 -3.99 9.98 6.50
C GLY A 72 -3.30 11.29 6.85
N THR A 73 -2.00 11.39 6.59
CA THR A 73 -1.23 12.63 6.76
C THR A 73 -1.77 13.76 5.89
N ALA A 74 -2.15 13.46 4.65
CA ALA A 74 -2.75 14.44 3.75
C ALA A 74 -4.10 14.98 4.28
N LYS A 75 -4.94 14.09 4.82
CA LYS A 75 -6.23 14.46 5.40
C LYS A 75 -6.04 15.38 6.62
N LYS A 76 -5.09 15.05 7.49
CA LYS A 76 -4.70 15.88 8.63
C LYS A 76 -4.30 17.29 8.21
N TYR A 77 -3.39 17.41 7.25
CA TYR A 77 -2.96 18.73 6.77
C TYR A 77 -4.09 19.52 6.11
N GLU A 78 -5.03 18.85 5.45
CA GLU A 78 -6.21 19.51 4.87
C GLU A 78 -7.11 20.10 5.96
N MET A 79 -7.34 19.36 7.06
CA MET A 79 -8.15 19.83 8.19
C MET A 79 -7.47 20.95 8.98
N GLN A 80 -6.15 20.96 9.03
CA GLN A 80 -5.36 22.07 9.59
C GLN A 80 -5.27 23.30 8.67
N GLY A 81 -5.87 23.28 7.47
CA GLY A 81 -5.79 24.37 6.50
C GLY A 81 -4.47 24.47 5.72
N ASN A 82 -3.52 23.56 5.95
CA ASN A 82 -2.24 23.53 5.25
C ASN A 82 -2.36 22.84 3.88
N ARG A 83 -2.93 23.57 2.92
CA ARG A 83 -3.15 23.08 1.55
C ARG A 83 -1.88 22.62 0.82
N PRO A 84 -0.73 23.31 0.92
CA PRO A 84 0.51 22.84 0.29
C PRO A 84 0.97 21.47 0.82
N ALA A 85 1.00 21.30 2.14
CA ALA A 85 1.40 20.03 2.75
C ALA A 85 0.41 18.91 2.42
N ALA A 86 -0.89 19.19 2.46
CA ALA A 86 -1.91 18.22 2.05
C ALA A 86 -1.73 17.76 0.59
N LYS A 87 -1.41 18.68 -0.32
CA LYS A 87 -1.14 18.34 -1.73
C LYS A 87 0.12 17.49 -1.86
N ALA A 88 1.21 17.84 -1.17
CA ALA A 88 2.44 17.07 -1.17
C ALA A 88 2.22 15.65 -0.65
N SER A 89 1.54 15.50 0.49
CA SER A 89 1.21 14.18 1.06
C SER A 89 0.31 13.35 0.14
N ARG A 90 -0.64 13.95 -0.58
CA ARG A 90 -1.44 13.23 -1.60
C ARG A 90 -0.58 12.72 -2.76
N ILE A 91 0.40 13.50 -3.20
CA ILE A 91 1.34 13.09 -4.25
C ILE A 91 2.17 11.90 -3.74
N LEU A 92 2.70 11.98 -2.51
CA LEU A 92 3.48 10.90 -1.90
C LEU A 92 2.65 9.63 -1.69
N ALA A 93 1.38 9.75 -1.29
CA ALA A 93 0.44 8.63 -1.14
C ALA A 93 0.21 7.87 -2.45
N PHE A 94 0.37 8.53 -3.60
CA PHE A 94 0.31 7.89 -4.90
C PHE A 94 1.69 7.41 -5.36
N LEU A 95 2.70 8.27 -5.29
CA LEU A 95 4.01 8.04 -5.90
C LEU A 95 4.79 6.92 -5.20
N ILE A 96 4.80 6.89 -3.86
CA ILE A 96 5.59 5.89 -3.12
C ILE A 96 5.10 4.46 -3.41
N PRO A 97 3.79 4.13 -3.31
CA PRO A 97 3.32 2.80 -3.66
C PRO A 97 3.56 2.44 -5.13
N VAL A 98 3.44 3.40 -6.05
CA VAL A 98 3.71 3.16 -7.48
C VAL A 98 5.18 2.83 -7.73
N LEU A 99 6.10 3.57 -7.12
CA LEU A 99 7.53 3.29 -7.22
C LEU A 99 7.87 1.93 -6.60
N LEU A 100 7.39 1.64 -5.39
CA LEU A 100 7.63 0.36 -4.73
C LEU A 100 7.10 -0.83 -5.54
N HIS A 101 5.88 -0.71 -6.08
CA HIS A 101 5.30 -1.74 -6.94
C HIS A 101 6.03 -1.86 -8.28
N GLY A 102 6.46 -0.74 -8.86
CA GLY A 102 7.29 -0.71 -10.07
C GLY A 102 8.62 -1.43 -9.87
N THR A 103 9.31 -1.14 -8.76
CA THR A 103 10.55 -1.83 -8.37
C THR A 103 10.30 -3.32 -8.13
N TYR A 104 9.21 -3.69 -7.44
CA TYR A 104 8.83 -5.09 -7.24
C TYR A 104 8.68 -5.83 -8.58
N ASN A 105 7.90 -5.28 -9.51
CA ASN A 105 7.69 -5.88 -10.83
C ASN A 105 8.98 -5.91 -11.65
N PHE A 106 9.79 -4.86 -11.58
CA PHE A 106 11.07 -4.80 -12.29
C PHE A 106 12.01 -5.90 -11.81
N ILE A 107 12.23 -6.04 -10.50
CA ILE A 107 13.09 -7.09 -9.95
C ILE A 107 12.52 -8.48 -10.28
N ALA A 108 11.20 -8.67 -10.16
CA ALA A 108 10.56 -9.95 -10.50
C ALA A 108 10.63 -10.31 -12.00
N SER A 109 10.82 -9.32 -12.88
CA SER A 109 10.97 -9.54 -14.34
C SER A 109 12.39 -9.92 -14.77
N ILE A 110 13.38 -9.80 -13.87
CA ILE A 110 14.76 -10.19 -14.16
C ILE A 110 14.85 -11.71 -14.11
N ASN A 111 14.83 -12.35 -15.28
CA ASN A 111 15.01 -13.80 -15.46
C ASN A 111 16.48 -14.20 -15.30
N ASN A 112 17.03 -14.04 -14.10
CA ASN A 112 18.37 -14.54 -13.76
C ASN A 112 18.40 -14.98 -12.30
N ASP A 113 18.69 -16.26 -12.08
CA ASP A 113 18.69 -16.93 -10.77
C ASP A 113 19.57 -16.22 -9.73
N SER A 114 20.60 -15.48 -10.16
CA SER A 114 21.49 -14.73 -9.28
C SER A 114 20.80 -13.55 -8.57
N TYR A 115 19.69 -13.04 -9.14
CA TYR A 115 18.96 -11.89 -8.62
C TYR A 115 17.82 -12.28 -7.66
N GLY A 116 17.56 -13.57 -7.48
CA GLY A 116 16.55 -14.08 -6.54
C GLY A 116 16.79 -13.59 -5.11
N TRP A 117 18.05 -13.52 -4.67
CA TRP A 117 18.40 -12.99 -3.35
C TRP A 117 18.11 -11.49 -3.20
N ILE A 118 18.26 -10.71 -4.27
CA ILE A 118 17.93 -9.28 -4.27
C ILE A 118 16.41 -9.10 -4.13
N PHE A 119 15.62 -9.94 -4.80
CA PHE A 119 14.17 -9.93 -4.67
C PHE A 119 13.72 -10.25 -3.22
N VAL A 120 14.30 -11.30 -2.62
CA VAL A 120 14.01 -11.66 -1.22
C VAL A 120 14.42 -10.53 -0.27
N ALA A 121 15.62 -9.96 -0.44
CA ALA A 121 16.09 -8.84 0.39
C ALA A 121 15.17 -7.61 0.28
N PHE A 122 14.73 -7.26 -0.94
CA PHE A 122 13.78 -6.18 -1.17
C PHE A 122 12.45 -6.43 -0.46
N ILE A 123 11.91 -7.65 -0.54
CA ILE A 123 10.68 -8.04 0.15
C ILE A 123 10.83 -7.90 1.66
N LEU A 124 11.89 -8.45 2.25
CA LEU A 124 12.13 -8.37 3.69
C LEU A 124 12.28 -6.91 4.15
N ALA A 125 13.02 -6.09 3.41
CA ALA A 125 13.18 -4.66 3.69
C ALA A 125 11.84 -3.91 3.63
N MET A 126 11.02 -4.20 2.61
CA MET A 126 9.70 -3.59 2.46
C MET A 126 8.76 -3.96 3.61
N PHE A 127 8.75 -5.23 4.03
CA PHE A 127 7.93 -5.68 5.15
C PHE A 127 8.38 -5.06 6.47
N PHE A 128 9.69 -5.04 6.72
CA PHE A 128 10.25 -4.39 7.91
C PHE A 128 9.88 -2.90 7.97
N ALA A 129 10.00 -2.20 6.84
CA ALA A 129 9.61 -0.80 6.73
C ALA A 129 8.10 -0.61 6.94
N ALA A 130 7.26 -1.46 6.35
CA ALA A 130 5.80 -1.40 6.53
C ALA A 130 5.39 -1.64 7.98
N ILE A 131 5.95 -2.64 8.65
CA ILE A 131 5.70 -2.94 10.07
C ILE A 131 6.17 -1.77 10.95
N SER A 132 7.36 -1.25 10.69
CA SER A 132 7.90 -0.09 11.41
C SER A 132 6.99 1.14 11.25
N LEU A 133 6.46 1.35 10.05
CA LEU A 133 5.55 2.45 9.74
C LEU A 133 4.21 2.30 10.45
N VAL A 134 3.61 1.10 10.44
CA VAL A 134 2.36 0.82 11.18
C VAL A 134 2.57 1.06 12.67
N ASN A 135 3.64 0.53 13.25
CA ASN A 135 3.95 0.70 14.67
C ASN A 135 4.17 2.17 15.03
N HIS A 136 4.87 2.92 14.18
CA HIS A 136 5.07 4.34 14.39
C HIS A 136 3.74 5.11 14.31
N MET A 137 2.97 4.92 13.24
CA MET A 137 1.71 5.62 12.99
C MET A 137 0.64 5.30 14.04
N SER A 138 0.60 4.07 14.55
CA SER A 138 -0.28 3.69 15.66
C SER A 138 0.05 4.43 16.95
N ARG A 139 1.34 4.68 17.24
CA ARG A 139 1.76 5.41 18.45
C ARG A 139 1.49 6.91 18.37
N ILE A 140 1.51 7.47 17.16
CA ILE A 140 1.29 8.91 16.95
C ILE A 140 -0.13 9.22 16.46
N ASP A 141 -1.04 8.25 16.53
CA ASP A 141 -2.39 8.40 16.04
C ASP A 141 -3.14 9.49 16.82
N ARG A 142 -3.84 10.35 16.09
CA ARG A 142 -4.56 11.49 16.63
C ARG A 142 -5.83 11.76 15.83
N PRO A 143 -6.84 12.38 16.47
CA PRO A 143 -7.98 12.94 15.76
C PRO A 143 -7.54 13.94 14.69
N LEU A 144 -8.27 13.96 13.57
CA LEU A 144 -8.03 14.83 12.42
C LEU A 144 -8.59 16.25 12.61
#